data_AF-A0A5J5ATJ6-F1
#
_entry.id   AF-A0A5J5ATJ6-F1
#
_cell.length_a   1.000
_cell.length_b   1.000
_cell.length_c   1.000
_cell.angle_alpha   90.00
_cell.angle_beta   90.00
_cell.angle_gamma   90.00
#
_symmetry.space_group_name_H-M   'P 1'
#
loop_
_entity.id
_entity.type
_entity.pdbx_description
1 polymer ?
#
loop_
_entity_poly.entity_id
_entity_poly.type
_entity_poly.pdbx_seq_one_letter_code
_entity_poly.pdbx_strand_id
1 'polypeptide(L)'
;MKVAPMRVQKKLRNRSQPHAWRIGLPGRDQSGSLTSLQHVMSSFGITSMGVMAVYYRFSWQMEGGVVPFSEMFGTFALSVGAAVGMEFWARWAHRALWHASLWHMHESHHKPREGPFELNDVFAIINAVPAIALLSYGFFHKGLVPGLCFGAGLGITVFGMAYMFVHDGLVHKRFPVGPIANVPYFRRVACRSSGTSICVYIYIYVCVCMCMCM
;
A
#
# COMPACT_ATOMS: atom_id res chain seq x y z
N MET A 1 -1.11 -28.23 72.04
CA MET A 1 -2.27 -27.90 71.17
C MET A 1 -1.90 -28.23 69.73
N LYS A 2 -2.67 -29.12 69.09
CA LYS A 2 -2.61 -29.45 67.67
C LYS A 2 -3.42 -28.41 66.89
N VAL A 3 -2.90 -27.92 65.76
CA VAL A 3 -3.72 -27.52 64.60
C VAL A 3 -2.93 -27.83 63.32
N ALA A 4 -3.54 -28.61 62.44
CA ALA A 4 -3.28 -28.66 61.00
C ALA A 4 -4.65 -28.44 60.32
N PRO A 5 -4.82 -28.33 58.98
CA PRO A 5 -3.87 -28.23 57.86
C PRO A 5 -4.27 -27.15 56.79
N MET A 6 -3.50 -26.99 55.70
CA MET A 6 -4.12 -26.92 54.35
C MET A 6 -3.10 -27.23 53.25
N ARG A 7 -3.41 -28.26 52.45
CA ARG A 7 -2.72 -28.64 51.22
C ARG A 7 -2.99 -27.60 50.13
N VAL A 8 -1.94 -27.06 49.53
CA VAL A 8 -2.00 -26.60 48.13
C VAL A 8 -0.98 -27.39 47.35
N GLN A 9 -1.49 -28.31 46.53
CA GLN A 9 -0.68 -29.11 45.63
C GLN A 9 0.11 -28.20 44.68
N LYS A 10 1.45 -28.27 44.74
CA LYS A 10 2.32 -27.84 43.64
C LYS A 10 2.05 -28.74 42.44
N LYS A 11 1.06 -28.37 41.63
CA LYS A 11 0.81 -28.95 40.31
C LYS A 11 2.02 -28.66 39.44
N LEU A 12 2.78 -29.72 39.18
CA LEU A 12 3.89 -29.82 38.23
C LEU A 12 3.60 -28.99 36.97
N ARG A 13 4.34 -27.91 36.75
CA ARG A 13 4.44 -27.28 35.41
C ARG A 13 5.78 -27.66 34.80
N ASN A 14 5.80 -28.92 34.35
CA ASN A 14 6.68 -29.43 33.33
C ASN A 14 6.60 -28.48 32.10
N ARG A 15 7.58 -27.58 31.91
CA ARG A 15 7.76 -26.82 30.66
C ARG A 15 8.54 -27.69 29.69
N SER A 16 7.91 -28.78 29.25
CA SER A 16 8.28 -29.41 27.99
C SER A 16 7.95 -28.43 26.87
N GLN A 17 8.97 -27.95 26.15
CA GLN A 17 8.83 -27.50 24.77
C GLN A 17 8.12 -28.62 23.99
N PRO A 18 6.99 -28.37 23.32
CA PRO A 18 7.00 -28.65 21.88
C PRO A 18 5.94 -27.85 21.09
N HIS A 19 6.36 -26.92 20.24
CA HIS A 19 5.67 -26.72 18.96
C HIS A 19 6.65 -26.17 17.95
N ALA A 20 7.34 -27.13 17.33
CA ALA A 20 7.95 -26.98 16.03
C ALA A 20 6.99 -26.22 15.09
N TRP A 21 7.54 -25.28 14.33
CA TRP A 21 6.92 -24.63 13.18
C TRP A 21 6.59 -25.67 12.11
N ARG A 22 5.55 -26.48 12.34
CA ARG A 22 4.97 -27.34 11.33
C ARG A 22 4.22 -26.41 10.39
N ILE A 23 4.92 -25.94 9.36
CA ILE A 23 4.35 -25.30 8.19
C ILE A 23 3.47 -26.39 7.56
N GLY A 24 2.22 -26.49 8.01
CA GLY A 24 1.21 -27.25 7.29
C GLY A 24 1.12 -26.62 5.91
N LEU A 25 1.49 -27.36 4.87
CA LEU A 25 1.17 -26.98 3.51
C LEU A 25 -0.35 -26.78 3.47
N PRO A 26 -0.85 -25.57 3.18
CA PRO A 26 -2.29 -25.37 3.11
C PRO A 26 -2.83 -26.27 2.00
N GLY A 27 -3.84 -27.09 2.31
CA GLY A 27 -4.65 -27.72 1.27
C GLY A 27 -5.15 -26.64 0.32
N ARG A 28 -5.12 -26.89 -0.99
CA ARG A 28 -5.60 -25.92 -2.00
C ARG A 28 -7.07 -25.64 -1.73
N ASP A 29 -7.37 -24.53 -1.07
CA ASP A 29 -8.73 -24.03 -0.98
C ASP A 29 -9.08 -23.40 -2.34
N GLN A 30 -10.21 -23.80 -2.92
CA GLN A 30 -10.65 -23.20 -4.19
C GLN A 30 -11.03 -21.71 -4.00
N SER A 31 -11.39 -21.30 -2.79
CA SER A 31 -11.63 -19.91 -2.37
C SER A 31 -10.37 -19.02 -2.45
N GLY A 32 -9.21 -19.52 -2.06
CA GLY A 32 -7.93 -18.82 -2.18
C GLY A 32 -7.49 -18.66 -3.62
N SER A 33 -7.78 -19.65 -4.48
CA SER A 33 -7.51 -19.55 -5.92
C SER A 33 -8.35 -18.47 -6.59
N LEU A 34 -9.66 -18.42 -6.33
CA LEU A 34 -10.55 -17.42 -6.93
C LEU A 34 -10.22 -16.00 -6.47
N THR A 35 -9.95 -15.81 -5.18
CA THR A 35 -9.51 -14.51 -4.65
C THR A 35 -8.16 -14.11 -5.22
N SER A 36 -7.19 -15.03 -5.33
CA SER A 36 -5.89 -14.72 -5.95
C SER A 36 -6.01 -14.29 -7.42
N LEU A 37 -6.89 -14.95 -8.19
CA LEU A 37 -7.15 -14.59 -9.58
C LEU A 37 -7.81 -13.21 -9.69
N GLN A 38 -8.78 -12.91 -8.83
CA GLN A 38 -9.43 -11.59 -8.78
C GLN A 38 -8.41 -10.47 -8.55
N HIS A 39 -7.48 -10.61 -7.60
CA HIS A 39 -6.45 -9.59 -7.37
C HIS A 39 -5.51 -9.42 -8.57
N VAL A 40 -5.10 -10.53 -9.20
CA VAL A 40 -4.28 -10.47 -10.42
C VAL A 40 -5.03 -9.72 -11.52
N MET A 41 -6.31 -10.05 -11.75
CA MET A 41 -7.15 -9.37 -12.74
C MET A 41 -7.34 -7.88 -12.42
N SER A 42 -7.54 -7.51 -11.14
CA SER A 42 -7.66 -6.11 -10.72
C SER A 42 -6.36 -5.34 -10.92
N SER A 43 -5.21 -5.92 -10.59
CA SER A 43 -3.89 -5.29 -10.83
C SER A 43 -3.62 -5.09 -12.32
N PHE A 44 -3.94 -6.07 -13.16
CA PHE A 44 -3.85 -5.93 -14.61
C PHE A 44 -4.80 -4.85 -15.14
N GLY A 45 -6.05 -4.83 -14.65
CA GLY A 45 -7.05 -3.84 -15.05
C GLY A 45 -6.66 -2.41 -14.70
N ILE A 46 -6.15 -2.17 -13.49
CA ILE A 46 -5.75 -0.82 -13.09
C ILE A 46 -4.48 -0.37 -13.82
N THR A 47 -3.51 -1.29 -14.00
CA THR A 47 -2.29 -0.99 -14.76
C THR A 47 -2.61 -0.69 -16.22
N SER A 48 -3.48 -1.48 -16.85
CA SER A 48 -3.90 -1.25 -18.23
C SER A 48 -4.68 0.06 -18.39
N MET A 49 -5.56 0.39 -17.44
CA MET A 49 -6.23 1.70 -17.40
C MET A 49 -5.24 2.87 -17.29
N GLY A 50 -4.20 2.75 -16.45
CA GLY A 50 -3.17 3.77 -16.31
C GLY A 50 -2.38 3.99 -17.61
N VAL A 51 -1.92 2.89 -18.23
CA VAL A 51 -1.23 2.94 -19.54
C VAL A 51 -2.14 3.55 -20.60
N MET A 52 -3.40 3.13 -20.64
CA MET A 52 -4.38 3.61 -21.61
C MET A 52 -4.69 5.11 -21.40
N ALA A 53 -4.77 5.58 -20.15
CA ALA A 53 -4.97 6.99 -19.84
C ALA A 53 -3.80 7.86 -20.32
N VAL A 54 -2.56 7.42 -20.08
CA VAL A 54 -1.35 8.11 -20.57
C VAL A 54 -1.32 8.11 -22.10
N TYR A 55 -1.59 6.96 -22.71
CA TYR A 55 -1.63 6.81 -24.17
C TYR A 55 -2.66 7.75 -24.79
N TYR A 56 -3.92 7.69 -24.34
CA TYR A 56 -4.98 8.54 -24.88
C TYR A 56 -4.64 10.00 -24.68
N ARG A 57 -4.15 10.39 -23.49
CA ARG A 57 -3.76 11.77 -23.20
C ARG A 57 -2.85 12.34 -24.29
N PHE A 58 -1.77 11.65 -24.61
CA PHE A 58 -0.82 12.13 -25.61
C PHE A 58 -1.32 11.90 -27.05
N SER A 59 -2.13 10.87 -27.30
CA SER A 59 -2.64 10.59 -28.65
C SER A 59 -3.50 11.74 -29.19
N TRP A 60 -4.43 12.28 -28.39
CA TRP A 60 -5.28 13.40 -28.82
C TRP A 60 -4.54 14.75 -28.84
N GLN A 61 -3.42 14.86 -28.11
CA GLN A 61 -2.53 16.03 -28.20
C GLN A 61 -1.71 16.05 -29.49
N MET A 62 -1.30 14.87 -29.98
CA MET A 62 -0.47 14.70 -31.18
C MET A 62 -1.25 14.71 -32.50
N GLU A 63 -2.58 14.91 -32.48
CA GLU A 63 -3.39 15.05 -33.70
C GLU A 63 -2.91 16.20 -34.62
N GLY A 64 -2.16 17.18 -34.08
CA GLY A 64 -1.52 18.25 -34.83
C GLY A 64 -0.12 17.92 -35.38
N GLY A 65 0.36 16.68 -35.25
CA GLY A 65 1.65 16.22 -35.77
C GLY A 65 2.89 16.69 -34.98
N VAL A 66 2.72 17.53 -33.97
CA VAL A 66 3.82 18.03 -33.12
C VAL A 66 3.91 17.22 -31.84
N VAL A 67 5.09 16.65 -31.57
CA VAL A 67 5.35 15.89 -30.34
C VAL A 67 5.68 16.86 -29.19
N PRO A 68 4.90 16.89 -28.10
CA PRO A 68 5.13 17.81 -26.99
C PRO A 68 6.17 17.29 -26.00
N PHE A 69 7.45 17.26 -26.42
CA PHE A 69 8.55 16.67 -25.63
C PHE A 69 8.68 17.24 -24.22
N SER A 70 8.58 18.57 -24.06
CA SER A 70 8.68 19.23 -22.75
C SER A 70 7.56 18.81 -21.80
N GLU A 71 6.35 18.64 -22.33
CA GLU A 71 5.21 18.16 -21.56
C GLU A 71 5.38 16.68 -21.18
N MET A 72 5.76 15.82 -22.13
CA MET A 72 6.00 14.39 -21.85
C MET A 72 7.07 14.20 -20.78
N PHE A 73 8.19 14.91 -20.90
CA PHE A 73 9.27 14.87 -19.91
C PHE A 73 8.80 15.42 -18.56
N GLY A 74 8.10 16.55 -18.55
CA GLY A 74 7.54 17.15 -17.34
C GLY A 74 6.56 16.22 -16.63
N THR A 75 5.64 15.60 -17.37
CA THR A 75 4.68 14.61 -16.85
C THR A 75 5.41 13.43 -16.22
N PHE A 76 6.42 12.88 -16.90
CA PHE A 76 7.20 11.77 -16.37
C PHE A 76 7.97 12.16 -15.10
N ALA A 77 8.70 13.28 -15.15
CA ALA A 77 9.49 13.77 -14.03
C ALA A 77 8.63 14.07 -12.80
N LEU A 78 7.47 14.72 -12.98
CA LEU A 78 6.54 14.97 -11.87
C LEU A 78 5.85 13.72 -11.37
N SER A 79 5.58 12.72 -12.21
CA SER A 79 5.03 11.44 -11.76
C SER A 79 5.99 10.73 -10.82
N VAL A 80 7.25 10.58 -11.24
CA VAL A 80 8.30 9.98 -10.39
C VAL A 80 8.53 10.84 -9.14
N GLY A 81 8.66 12.15 -9.31
CA GLY A 81 8.88 13.09 -8.21
C GLY A 81 7.75 13.09 -7.20
N ALA A 82 6.49 13.04 -7.63
CA ALA A 82 5.33 12.98 -6.75
C ALA A 82 5.22 11.63 -6.03
N ALA A 83 5.50 10.51 -6.71
CA ALA A 83 5.53 9.20 -6.06
C ALA A 83 6.57 9.14 -4.93
N VAL A 84 7.76 9.70 -5.16
CA VAL A 84 8.80 9.83 -4.13
C VAL A 84 8.44 10.87 -3.07
N GLY A 85 7.85 12.00 -3.45
CA GLY A 85 7.42 13.06 -2.53
C GLY A 85 6.34 12.58 -1.55
N MET A 86 5.42 11.75 -2.02
CA MET A 86 4.32 11.20 -1.23
C MET A 86 4.81 10.33 -0.06
N GLU A 87 5.96 9.68 -0.19
CA GLU A 87 6.60 8.96 0.90
C GLU A 87 6.99 9.90 2.06
N PHE A 88 7.62 11.04 1.75
CA PHE A 88 7.99 12.03 2.75
C PHE A 88 6.76 12.68 3.36
N TRP A 89 5.76 12.99 2.54
CA TRP A 89 4.47 13.51 2.97
C TRP A 89 3.77 12.53 3.92
N ALA A 90 3.64 11.26 3.55
CA ALA A 90 2.99 10.24 4.37
C ALA A 90 3.71 10.07 5.72
N ARG A 91 5.05 10.09 5.74
CA ARG A 91 5.83 10.03 6.98
C ARG A 91 5.51 11.17 7.92
N TRP A 92 5.52 12.38 7.36
CA TRP A 92 5.28 13.59 8.12
C TRP A 92 3.82 13.64 8.60
N ALA A 93 2.86 13.40 7.72
CA ALA A 93 1.43 13.40 8.03
C ALA A 93 1.09 12.36 9.11
N HIS A 94 1.64 11.15 9.01
CA HIS A 94 1.45 10.11 10.00
C HIS A 94 1.93 10.56 11.40
N ARG A 95 3.15 11.08 11.49
CA ARG A 95 3.75 11.49 12.77
C ARG A 95 3.14 12.79 13.33
N ALA A 96 2.93 13.79 12.47
CA ALA A 96 2.61 15.16 12.88
C ALA A 96 1.11 15.47 12.85
N LEU A 97 0.32 14.76 12.04
CA LEU A 97 -1.13 14.99 11.94
C LEU A 97 -1.91 13.81 12.55
N TRP A 98 -1.68 12.59 12.06
CA TRP A 98 -2.49 11.42 12.44
C TRP A 98 -2.29 10.98 13.89
N HIS A 99 -1.06 11.05 14.40
CA HIS A 99 -0.77 10.80 15.82
C HIS A 99 -0.99 12.01 16.74
N ALA A 100 -1.38 13.16 16.20
CA ALA A 100 -1.63 14.37 16.97
C ALA A 100 -3.10 14.77 16.84
N SER A 101 -3.42 15.72 15.96
CA SER A 101 -4.75 16.31 15.82
C SER A 101 -5.80 15.36 15.25
N LEU A 102 -5.40 14.34 14.47
CA LEU A 102 -6.31 13.43 13.79
C LEU A 102 -6.33 12.01 14.40
N TRP A 103 -5.88 11.89 15.67
CA TRP A 103 -5.83 10.60 16.37
C TRP A 103 -7.18 9.90 16.42
N HIS A 104 -8.29 10.62 16.60
CA HIS A 104 -9.61 10.00 16.67
C HIS A 104 -9.99 9.23 15.38
N MET A 105 -9.46 9.62 14.22
CA MET A 105 -9.64 8.87 12.95
C MET A 105 -8.63 7.73 12.85
N HIS A 106 -7.38 7.98 13.27
CA HIS A 106 -6.28 7.03 13.15
C HIS A 106 -6.31 5.91 14.21
N GLU A 107 -6.93 6.11 15.36
CA GLU A 107 -6.96 5.15 16.48
C GLU A 107 -7.54 3.80 16.05
N SER A 108 -8.54 3.81 15.16
CA SER A 108 -9.15 2.60 14.61
C SER A 108 -8.11 1.66 13.98
N HIS A 109 -7.05 2.22 13.39
CA HIS A 109 -5.97 1.48 12.76
C HIS A 109 -5.02 0.78 13.75
N HIS A 110 -4.95 1.28 14.99
CA HIS A 110 -4.13 0.67 16.05
C HIS A 110 -4.87 -0.42 16.83
N LYS A 111 -6.19 -0.54 16.66
CA LYS A 111 -7.03 -1.52 17.34
C LYS A 111 -7.20 -2.76 16.45
N PRO A 112 -7.49 -3.93 17.02
CA PRO A 112 -7.91 -5.09 16.24
C PRO A 112 -9.14 -4.74 15.41
N ARG A 113 -9.12 -5.12 14.14
CA ARG A 113 -10.14 -4.77 13.17
C ARG A 113 -11.41 -5.61 13.35
N GLU A 114 -12.57 -4.95 13.35
CA GLU A 114 -13.87 -5.62 13.52
C GLU A 114 -14.70 -5.76 12.23
N GLY A 115 -14.29 -5.13 11.12
CA GLY A 115 -15.06 -5.14 9.87
C GLY A 115 -14.27 -4.74 8.62
N PRO A 116 -14.92 -4.70 7.43
CA PRO A 116 -14.26 -4.41 6.14
C PRO A 116 -13.73 -2.97 6.01
N PHE A 117 -14.31 -2.02 6.75
CA PHE A 117 -13.95 -0.60 6.73
C PHE A 117 -13.51 -0.13 8.11
N GLU A 118 -12.61 0.83 8.14
CA GLU A 118 -12.13 1.52 9.34
C GLU A 118 -12.30 3.04 9.17
N LEU A 119 -12.47 3.77 10.27
CA LEU A 119 -12.52 5.23 10.20
C LEU A 119 -11.23 5.82 9.59
N ASN A 120 -10.10 5.11 9.75
CA ASN A 120 -8.82 5.43 9.14
C ASN A 120 -8.87 5.44 7.59
N ASP A 121 -9.82 4.74 6.95
CA ASP A 121 -9.97 4.72 5.49
C ASP A 121 -10.30 6.11 4.91
N VAL A 122 -10.80 7.03 5.73
CA VAL A 122 -11.03 8.43 5.36
C VAL A 122 -9.74 9.10 4.87
N PHE A 123 -8.57 8.74 5.42
CA PHE A 123 -7.29 9.28 4.93
C PHE A 123 -6.98 8.85 3.51
N ALA A 124 -7.36 7.64 3.10
CA ALA A 124 -7.19 7.20 1.72
C ALA A 124 -8.07 8.04 0.77
N ILE A 125 -9.32 8.34 1.17
CA ILE A 125 -10.23 9.20 0.40
C ILE A 125 -9.68 10.63 0.29
N ILE A 126 -9.24 11.22 1.41
CA ILE A 126 -8.69 12.58 1.45
C ILE A 126 -7.49 12.72 0.51
N ASN A 127 -6.63 11.70 0.40
CA ASN A 127 -5.48 11.73 -0.51
C ASN A 127 -5.85 11.35 -1.95
N ALA A 128 -6.92 10.57 -2.16
CA ALA A 128 -7.40 10.20 -3.50
C ALA A 128 -8.07 11.37 -4.23
N VAL A 129 -8.83 12.21 -3.52
CA VAL A 129 -9.51 13.39 -4.10
C VAL A 129 -8.55 14.32 -4.86
N PRO A 130 -7.43 14.80 -4.29
CA PRO A 130 -6.49 15.65 -5.02
C PRO A 130 -5.83 14.93 -6.19
N ALA A 131 -5.55 13.62 -6.07
CA ALA A 131 -4.99 12.83 -7.18
C ALA A 131 -5.96 12.77 -8.36
N ILE A 132 -7.24 12.49 -8.10
CA ILE A 132 -8.30 12.46 -9.12
C ILE A 132 -8.46 13.86 -9.74
N ALA A 133 -8.50 14.92 -8.93
CA ALA A 133 -8.64 16.28 -9.43
C ALA A 133 -7.49 16.68 -10.37
N LEU A 134 -6.25 16.35 -10.00
CA LEU A 134 -5.06 16.58 -10.81
C LEU A 134 -5.06 15.76 -12.11
N LEU A 135 -5.43 14.49 -12.03
CA LEU A 135 -5.57 13.62 -13.21
C LEU A 135 -6.65 14.12 -14.16
N SER A 136 -7.83 14.48 -13.65
CA SER A 136 -8.93 15.00 -14.46
C SER A 136 -8.56 16.33 -15.11
N TYR A 137 -8.05 17.29 -14.34
CA TYR A 137 -7.60 18.57 -14.88
C TYR A 137 -6.53 18.38 -15.95
N GLY A 138 -5.52 17.55 -15.65
CA GLY A 138 -4.46 17.25 -16.57
C GLY A 138 -4.97 16.60 -17.86
N PHE A 139 -5.84 15.60 -17.76
CA PHE A 139 -6.36 14.84 -18.90
C PHE A 139 -7.16 15.70 -19.89
N PHE A 140 -8.01 16.62 -19.40
CA PHE A 140 -8.91 17.41 -20.25
C PHE A 140 -8.31 18.70 -20.81
N HIS A 141 -7.10 19.11 -20.38
CA HIS A 141 -6.48 20.36 -20.83
C HIS A 141 -5.15 20.11 -21.56
N LYS A 142 -4.88 20.92 -22.58
CA LYS A 142 -3.61 20.91 -23.34
C LYS A 142 -2.60 21.87 -22.72
N GLY A 143 -1.32 21.52 -22.80
CA GLY A 143 -0.21 22.39 -22.44
C GLY A 143 0.59 21.87 -21.24
N LEU A 144 1.70 22.56 -21.00
CA LEU A 144 2.70 22.14 -20.00
C LEU A 144 2.10 22.01 -18.60
N VAL A 145 1.36 23.02 -18.12
CA VAL A 145 0.79 23.02 -16.76
C VAL A 145 -0.19 21.85 -16.55
N PRO A 146 -1.18 21.61 -17.43
CA PRO A 146 -1.98 20.38 -17.38
C PRO A 146 -1.17 19.09 -17.41
N GLY A 147 -0.12 19.01 -18.23
CA GLY A 147 0.76 17.83 -18.27
C GLY A 147 1.51 17.59 -16.96
N LEU A 148 1.95 18.66 -16.31
CA LEU A 148 2.56 18.63 -14.98
C LEU A 148 1.55 18.17 -13.92
N CYS A 149 0.33 18.70 -13.93
CA CYS A 149 -0.76 18.26 -13.04
C CYS A 149 -1.09 16.78 -13.25
N PHE A 150 -1.20 16.33 -14.50
CA PHE A 150 -1.44 14.93 -14.83
C PHE A 150 -0.33 14.03 -14.26
N GLY A 151 0.93 14.44 -14.44
CA GLY A 151 2.10 13.74 -13.89
C GLY A 151 2.02 13.63 -12.37
N ALA A 152 1.79 14.74 -11.67
CA ALA A 152 1.67 14.74 -10.21
C ALA A 152 0.53 13.83 -9.72
N GLY A 153 -0.64 13.91 -10.34
CA GLY A 153 -1.78 13.05 -10.02
C GLY A 153 -1.46 11.57 -10.24
N LEU A 154 -0.80 11.23 -11.35
CA LEU A 154 -0.36 9.87 -11.66
C LEU A 154 0.61 9.34 -10.59
N GLY A 155 1.60 10.15 -10.18
CA GLY A 155 2.55 9.78 -9.13
C GLY A 155 1.89 9.52 -7.78
N ILE A 156 0.91 10.36 -7.39
CA ILE A 156 0.13 10.16 -6.16
C ILE A 156 -0.69 8.87 -6.24
N THR A 157 -1.32 8.58 -7.38
CA THR A 157 -2.09 7.34 -7.59
C THR A 157 -1.21 6.10 -7.55
N VAL A 158 -0.04 6.13 -8.19
CA VAL A 158 0.94 5.03 -8.12
C VAL A 158 1.36 4.80 -6.68
N PHE A 159 1.70 5.87 -5.94
CA PHE A 159 1.99 5.81 -4.51
C PHE A 159 0.87 5.13 -3.73
N GLY A 160 -0.36 5.63 -3.85
CA GLY A 160 -1.52 5.11 -3.15
C GLY A 160 -1.80 3.64 -3.46
N MET A 161 -1.64 3.22 -4.72
CA MET A 161 -1.81 1.81 -5.11
C MET A 161 -0.80 0.90 -4.43
N ALA A 162 0.49 1.19 -4.51
CA ALA A 162 1.45 0.30 -3.88
C ALA A 162 1.42 0.42 -2.34
N TYR A 163 0.95 1.54 -1.78
CA TYR A 163 0.64 1.63 -0.35
C TYR A 163 -0.46 0.63 0.00
N MET A 164 -1.58 0.61 -0.73
CA MET A 164 -2.63 -0.40 -0.52
C MET A 164 -2.10 -1.84 -0.55
N PHE A 165 -1.30 -2.21 -1.57
CA PHE A 165 -0.80 -3.59 -1.67
C PHE A 165 0.23 -3.95 -0.59
N VAL A 166 1.15 -3.04 -0.28
CA VAL A 166 2.22 -3.30 0.69
C VAL A 166 1.72 -3.12 2.11
N HIS A 167 1.13 -1.96 2.42
CA HIS A 167 0.63 -1.63 3.74
C HIS A 167 -0.57 -2.50 4.10
N ASP A 168 -1.69 -2.31 3.41
CA ASP A 168 -2.95 -2.93 3.78
C ASP A 168 -2.92 -4.43 3.45
N GLY A 169 -2.41 -4.79 2.29
CA GLY A 169 -2.33 -6.18 1.83
C GLY A 169 -1.27 -7.02 2.55
N LEU A 170 0.01 -6.62 2.48
CA LEU A 170 1.12 -7.43 3.00
C LEU A 170 1.33 -7.28 4.51
N VAL A 171 1.28 -6.05 5.04
CA VAL A 171 1.54 -5.78 6.47
C VAL A 171 0.31 -6.04 7.32
N HIS A 172 -0.83 -5.43 6.98
CA HIS A 172 -2.08 -5.57 7.74
C HIS A 172 -2.89 -6.80 7.35
N LYS A 173 -2.50 -7.53 6.28
CA LYS A 173 -3.19 -8.74 5.81
C LYS A 173 -4.68 -8.51 5.56
N ARG A 174 -5.05 -7.30 5.13
CA ARG A 174 -6.43 -6.89 4.86
C ARG A 174 -7.03 -7.67 3.69
N PHE A 175 -6.20 -8.04 2.72
CA PHE A 175 -6.58 -8.86 1.56
C PHE A 175 -5.37 -9.68 1.08
N PRO A 176 -5.59 -10.82 0.42
CA PRO A 176 -4.50 -11.67 -0.05
C PRO A 176 -3.78 -11.03 -1.24
N VAL A 177 -2.49 -10.73 -1.08
CA VAL A 177 -1.63 -10.13 -2.14
C VAL A 177 -1.03 -11.16 -3.11
N GLY A 178 -1.58 -12.37 -3.15
CA GLY A 178 -1.15 -13.44 -4.06
C GLY A 178 0.32 -13.88 -3.88
N PRO A 179 1.02 -14.27 -4.96
CA PRO A 179 2.39 -14.80 -4.90
C PRO A 179 3.43 -13.83 -4.33
N ILE A 180 3.13 -12.53 -4.33
CA ILE A 180 4.01 -11.46 -3.85
C ILE A 180 4.35 -11.67 -2.36
N ALA A 181 3.42 -12.21 -1.56
CA ALA A 181 3.67 -12.54 -0.16
C ALA A 181 4.77 -13.60 0.05
N ASN A 182 5.07 -14.40 -0.98
CA ASN A 182 6.04 -15.50 -0.90
C ASN A 182 7.46 -15.11 -1.34
N VAL A 183 7.65 -13.89 -1.84
CA VAL A 183 8.98 -13.40 -2.22
C VAL A 183 9.81 -13.17 -0.96
N PRO A 184 11.05 -13.70 -0.85
CA PRO A 184 11.87 -13.60 0.35
C PRO A 184 12.11 -12.16 0.84
N TYR A 185 12.14 -11.19 -0.07
CA TYR A 185 12.25 -9.78 0.28
C TYR A 185 11.00 -9.25 0.99
N PHE A 186 9.82 -9.44 0.41
CA PHE A 186 8.54 -8.98 0.98
C PHE A 186 8.21 -9.68 2.30
N ARG A 187 8.61 -10.95 2.47
CA ARG A 187 8.48 -11.64 3.76
C ARG A 187 9.29 -10.98 4.87
N ARG A 188 10.53 -10.55 4.59
CA ARG A 188 11.37 -9.81 5.56
C ARG A 188 10.77 -8.46 5.92
N VAL A 189 10.21 -7.78 4.92
CA VAL A 189 9.50 -6.52 5.10
C VAL A 189 8.30 -6.68 6.02
N ALA A 190 7.42 -7.65 5.74
CA ALA A 190 6.21 -7.93 6.53
C ALA A 190 6.52 -8.33 7.98
N CYS A 191 7.61 -9.07 8.20
CA CYS A 191 8.04 -9.42 9.56
C CYS A 191 8.58 -8.20 10.33
N ARG A 192 9.36 -7.32 9.69
CA ARG A 192 9.91 -6.13 10.35
C ARG A 192 8.87 -5.04 10.62
N SER A 193 7.84 -4.93 9.80
CA SER A 193 6.77 -3.93 9.97
C SER A 193 5.80 -4.23 11.11
N SER A 194 5.90 -5.41 11.76
CA SER A 194 5.06 -5.79 12.91
C SER A 194 5.33 -4.99 14.19
N GLY A 195 6.39 -4.18 14.24
CA GLY A 195 6.63 -3.18 15.27
C GLY A 195 6.60 -1.77 14.65
N THR A 196 5.53 -1.03 14.94
CA THR A 196 5.35 0.43 14.82
C THR A 196 6.36 1.22 13.95
N SER A 197 5.84 1.84 12.88
CA SER A 197 6.46 2.90 12.04
C SER A 197 7.29 2.52 10.80
N ILE A 198 7.30 1.25 10.36
CA ILE A 198 8.13 0.80 9.21
C ILE A 198 7.42 0.84 7.85
N CYS A 199 6.10 1.05 7.83
CA CYS A 199 5.27 1.07 6.62
C CYS A 199 5.73 2.03 5.51
N VAL A 200 6.52 3.01 5.89
CA VAL A 200 7.00 4.11 5.05
C VAL A 200 8.33 3.69 4.37
N TYR A 201 9.27 3.05 5.10
CA TYR A 201 10.58 2.61 4.56
C TYR A 201 10.55 1.63 3.37
N ILE A 202 9.42 0.98 3.11
CA ILE A 202 9.28 -0.07 2.11
C ILE A 202 9.14 0.53 0.70
N TYR A 203 8.51 1.70 0.58
CA TYR A 203 8.11 2.21 -0.73
C TYR A 203 9.30 2.68 -1.58
N ILE A 204 10.25 3.40 -0.97
CA ILE A 204 11.51 3.81 -1.63
C ILE A 204 12.29 2.60 -2.15
N TYR A 205 12.42 1.53 -1.36
CA TYR A 205 13.23 0.38 -1.78
C TYR A 205 12.54 -0.49 -2.85
N VAL A 206 11.21 -0.54 -2.88
CA VAL A 206 10.46 -1.30 -3.89
C VAL A 206 10.41 -0.56 -5.22
N CYS A 207 10.16 0.75 -5.23
CA CYS A 207 10.16 1.55 -6.45
C CYS A 207 11.57 1.73 -7.05
N VAL A 208 12.61 1.94 -6.22
CA VAL A 208 13.99 2.06 -6.72
C VAL A 208 14.49 0.73 -7.31
N CYS A 209 14.15 -0.42 -6.72
CA CYS A 209 14.54 -1.72 -7.28
C CYS A 209 13.74 -2.12 -8.55
N MET A 210 12.47 -1.72 -8.71
CA MET A 210 11.73 -1.96 -9.96
C MET A 210 12.21 -1.05 -11.10
N CYS A 211 12.61 0.19 -10.83
CA CYS A 211 13.19 1.09 -11.83
C CYS A 211 14.64 0.73 -12.23
N MET A 212 15.36 -0.10 -11.47
CA MET A 212 16.71 -0.59 -11.81
C MET A 212 16.71 -1.94 -12.55
N CYS A 213 15.54 -2.51 -12.83
CA CYS A 213 15.38 -3.79 -13.55
C CYS A 213 14.68 -3.64 -14.92
N MET A 214 14.62 -2.42 -15.48
CA MET A 214 14.27 -2.17 -16.88
C MET A 214 15.39 -1.40 -17.59
#